data_AF-A0A2D7NTC0-F1
#
_entry.id   AF-A0A2D7NTC0-F1
#
_cell.length_a   1.000
_cell.length_b   1.000
_cell.length_c   1.000
_cell.angle_alpha   90.00
_cell.angle_beta   90.00
_cell.angle_gamma   90.00
#
_symmetry.space_group_name_H-M   'P 1'
#
loop_
_entity.id
_entity.type
_entity.pdbx_description
1 polymer ?
#
loop_
_entity_poly.entity_id
_entity_poly.type
_entity_poly.pdbx_seq_one_letter_code
_entity_poly.pdbx_strand_id
1 'polypeptide(L)'
;MNHFKNILLCSFICSIVLFTNCGEDSEDVVADADSDFIYLDENGITIKASENAVVGKNYKLNGVSYLIVDKDLLAQMIAEGKDITKVITSRITDMVGIFYFYPSFNQDISSWDVSNVNNMSSMFYDVSSFNQNISNWDVSNVTSMFGMFTNAFKFNQDIGAWDVSNVSIMALMFKNASTFNQDLSSWAVSNVTDCREFSYETTTWALPKPDLTNCTE
;
A
#
# COMPACT_ATOMS: atom_id res chain seq x y z
N MET A 1 10.41 43.72 25.30
CA MET A 1 11.68 42.95 25.23
C MET A 1 11.42 41.56 25.79
N ASN A 2 11.97 40.56 25.12
CA ASN A 2 12.02 39.13 25.44
C ASN A 2 10.83 38.26 25.02
N HIS A 3 10.93 37.84 23.75
CA HIS A 3 10.58 36.51 23.25
C HIS A 3 11.01 35.39 24.21
N PHE A 4 10.16 34.38 24.40
CA PHE A 4 10.60 32.98 24.37
C PHE A 4 9.52 32.11 23.74
N LYS A 5 9.95 31.38 22.69
CA LYS A 5 9.22 30.32 22.00
C LYS A 5 8.99 29.15 22.95
N ASN A 6 7.84 28.49 22.87
CA ASN A 6 7.78 27.04 23.10
C ASN A 6 6.81 26.42 22.09
N ILE A 7 7.43 25.68 21.16
CA ILE A 7 6.79 24.76 20.24
C ILE A 7 6.63 23.46 21.03
N LEU A 8 5.40 23.03 21.30
CA LEU A 8 5.15 21.67 21.76
C LEU A 8 4.74 20.84 20.55
N LEU A 9 5.57 19.85 20.22
CA LEU A 9 5.24 18.75 19.34
C LEU A 9 4.01 18.02 19.91
N CYS A 10 2.93 17.96 19.14
CA CYS A 10 1.87 17.00 19.38
C CYS A 10 2.36 15.64 18.84
N SER A 11 2.94 14.83 19.73
CA SER A 11 3.28 13.43 19.48
C SER A 11 2.06 12.57 19.77
N PHE A 12 1.66 11.78 18.79
CA PHE A 12 0.69 10.69 18.91
C PHE A 12 0.98 9.83 20.14
N ILE A 13 0.01 9.68 21.03
CA ILE A 13 -0.28 8.42 21.73
C ILE A 13 -1.80 8.30 21.84
N CYS A 14 -2.38 7.50 20.97
CA CYS A 14 -3.69 6.89 21.20
C CYS A 14 -3.52 5.88 22.32
N SER A 15 -4.08 6.13 23.51
CA SER A 15 -4.17 5.14 24.58
C SER A 15 -5.38 5.46 25.46
N ILE A 16 -6.36 4.56 25.35
CA ILE A 16 -7.15 3.93 26.42
C ILE A 16 -7.35 4.74 27.72
N VAL A 17 -8.63 4.90 28.05
CA VAL A 17 -9.30 5.59 29.16
C VAL A 17 -8.76 5.27 30.58
N LEU A 18 -8.96 6.28 31.47
CA LEU A 18 -9.08 6.31 32.95
C LEU A 18 -7.82 6.90 33.67
N PHE A 19 -7.86 7.96 34.49
CA PHE A 19 -8.81 8.37 35.54
C PHE A 19 -8.73 9.89 35.89
N THR A 20 -9.91 10.50 36.10
CA THR A 20 -10.35 11.52 37.10
C THR A 20 -9.60 12.85 37.40
N ASN A 21 -10.32 13.93 37.04
CA ASN A 21 -10.83 15.05 37.88
C ASN A 21 -10.00 16.34 38.05
N CYS A 22 -10.46 17.48 37.50
CA CYS A 22 -11.22 18.53 38.22
C CYS A 22 -11.30 19.86 37.43
N GLY A 23 -12.51 20.35 37.14
CA GLY A 23 -12.82 21.81 37.11
C GLY A 23 -12.78 22.57 35.77
N GLU A 24 -13.99 22.96 35.34
CA GLU A 24 -14.40 24.15 34.58
C GLU A 24 -14.15 24.22 33.05
N ASP A 25 -15.30 24.21 32.34
CA ASP A 25 -15.55 24.78 31.00
C ASP A 25 -14.54 24.46 29.90
N SER A 26 -14.45 23.19 29.53
CA SER A 26 -14.18 22.82 28.14
C SER A 26 -15.40 22.12 27.58
N GLU A 27 -15.94 22.59 26.45
CA GLU A 27 -16.74 21.73 25.59
C GLU A 27 -15.90 20.46 25.36
N ASP A 28 -16.26 19.38 26.05
CA ASP A 28 -15.75 18.05 25.76
C ASP A 28 -16.19 17.77 24.33
N VAL A 29 -15.31 18.08 23.38
CA VAL A 29 -15.39 17.55 22.02
C VAL A 29 -15.08 16.07 22.17
N VAL A 30 -16.11 15.32 22.57
CA VAL A 30 -16.11 13.87 22.42
C VAL A 30 -15.89 13.68 20.93
N ALA A 31 -14.68 13.25 20.54
CA ALA A 31 -14.41 12.90 19.16
C ALA A 31 -15.51 11.91 18.77
N ASP A 32 -16.39 12.36 17.88
CA ASP A 32 -17.53 11.57 17.46
C ASP A 32 -16.96 10.31 16.84
N ALA A 33 -17.08 9.19 17.55
CA ALA A 33 -16.64 7.89 17.09
C ALA A 33 -17.38 7.50 15.80
N ASP A 34 -18.44 8.23 15.44
CA ASP A 34 -19.20 8.08 14.22
C ASP A 34 -18.72 8.98 13.05
N SER A 35 -17.68 9.80 13.24
CA SER A 35 -17.26 10.77 12.22
C SER A 35 -16.57 10.15 11.00
N ASP A 36 -16.96 10.63 9.81
CA ASP A 36 -16.33 10.27 8.54
C ASP A 36 -15.17 11.20 8.20
N PHE A 37 -13.95 10.68 8.23
CA PHE A 37 -12.74 11.47 7.98
C PHE A 37 -11.65 10.66 7.30
N ILE A 38 -10.61 11.37 6.85
CA ILE A 38 -9.39 10.80 6.29
C ILE A 38 -8.20 11.34 7.07
N TYR A 39 -7.12 10.57 7.14
CA TYR A 39 -5.94 10.93 7.91
C TYR A 39 -4.66 10.39 7.27
N LEU A 40 -3.53 11.00 7.61
CA LEU A 40 -2.20 10.52 7.23
C LEU A 40 -1.79 9.42 8.21
N ASP A 41 -1.33 8.29 7.68
CA ASP A 41 -0.85 7.15 8.46
C ASP A 41 0.49 7.46 9.15
N GLU A 42 0.92 6.58 10.06
CA GLU A 42 2.15 6.77 10.84
C GLU A 42 3.42 6.87 9.98
N ASN A 43 3.40 6.26 8.78
CA ASN A 43 4.51 6.35 7.81
C ASN A 43 4.63 7.73 7.13
N GLY A 44 3.66 8.63 7.34
CA GLY A 44 3.67 9.99 6.79
C GLY A 44 3.39 10.08 5.28
N ILE A 45 3.00 8.98 4.62
CA ILE A 45 2.79 8.89 3.17
C ILE A 45 1.38 8.37 2.86
N THR A 46 1.01 7.25 3.48
CA THR A 46 -0.27 6.57 3.23
C THR A 46 -1.43 7.39 3.78
N ILE A 47 -2.50 7.53 2.99
CA ILE A 47 -3.71 8.22 3.43
C ILE A 47 -4.81 7.18 3.65
N LYS A 48 -5.31 7.13 4.89
CA LYS A 48 -6.34 6.17 5.32
C LYS A 48 -7.67 6.87 5.54
N ALA A 49 -8.75 6.09 5.48
CA ALA A 49 -10.09 6.54 5.79
C ALA A 49 -10.61 5.93 7.11
N SER A 50 -11.34 6.71 7.91
CA SER A 50 -12.07 6.19 9.07
C SER A 50 -13.14 5.19 8.64
N GLU A 51 -13.58 4.27 9.51
CA GLU A 51 -14.54 3.20 9.16
C GLU A 51 -15.86 3.70 8.56
N ASN A 52 -16.31 4.90 8.93
CA ASN A 52 -17.57 5.49 8.46
C ASN A 52 -17.45 6.30 7.17
N ALA A 53 -16.24 6.45 6.64
CA ALA A 53 -16.03 7.19 5.41
C ALA A 53 -16.56 6.48 4.17
N VAL A 54 -17.24 7.24 3.32
CA VAL A 54 -18.14 6.75 2.27
C VAL A 54 -17.43 6.69 0.93
N VAL A 55 -17.51 5.55 0.25
CA VAL A 55 -17.04 5.38 -1.13
C VAL A 55 -17.74 6.35 -2.07
N GLY A 56 -17.01 6.94 -3.02
CA GLY A 56 -17.53 7.91 -3.97
C GLY A 56 -17.62 9.34 -3.44
N LYS A 57 -17.34 9.58 -2.16
CA LYS A 57 -17.31 10.91 -1.55
C LYS A 57 -15.88 11.47 -1.50
N ASN A 58 -15.79 12.79 -1.67
CA ASN A 58 -14.55 13.54 -1.53
C ASN A 58 -14.36 14.03 -0.09
N TYR A 59 -13.13 13.91 0.41
CA TYR A 59 -12.69 14.35 1.72
C TYR A 59 -11.47 15.26 1.60
N LYS A 60 -11.28 16.17 2.56
CA LYS A 60 -10.15 17.10 2.55
C LYS A 60 -9.12 16.74 3.60
N LEU A 61 -7.85 16.70 3.19
CA LEU A 61 -6.69 16.61 4.08
C LEU A 61 -5.71 17.71 3.68
N ASN A 62 -5.40 18.63 4.60
CA ASN A 62 -4.50 19.75 4.36
C ASN A 62 -4.85 20.58 3.10
N GLY A 63 -6.16 20.77 2.84
CA GLY A 63 -6.66 21.54 1.70
C GLY A 63 -6.74 20.77 0.37
N VAL A 64 -6.23 19.54 0.30
CA VAL A 64 -6.30 18.68 -0.89
C VAL A 64 -7.53 17.76 -0.80
N SER A 65 -8.27 17.64 -1.91
CA SER A 65 -9.44 16.75 -2.03
C SER A 65 -9.01 15.35 -2.44
N TYR A 66 -9.50 14.33 -1.74
CA TYR A 66 -9.28 12.92 -2.02
C TYR A 66 -10.60 12.18 -2.15
N LEU A 67 -10.70 11.31 -3.15
CA LEU A 67 -11.88 10.48 -3.39
C LEU A 67 -11.69 9.10 -2.75
N ILE A 68 -12.62 8.67 -1.90
CA ILE A 68 -12.62 7.28 -1.42
C ILE A 68 -13.16 6.39 -2.54
N VAL A 69 -12.44 5.31 -2.82
CA VAL A 69 -12.78 4.36 -3.89
C VAL A 69 -12.87 2.95 -3.33
N ASP A 70 -13.80 2.17 -3.89
CA ASP A 70 -13.73 0.71 -3.88
C ASP A 70 -13.06 0.23 -5.17
N LYS A 71 -12.97 -1.09 -5.34
CA LYS A 71 -12.32 -1.70 -6.51
C LYS A 71 -13.02 -1.31 -7.82
N ASP A 72 -14.35 -1.27 -7.83
CA ASP A 72 -15.14 -1.03 -9.05
C ASP A 72 -15.01 0.42 -9.51
N LEU A 73 -15.13 1.37 -8.58
CA LEU A 73 -14.94 2.79 -8.87
C LEU A 73 -13.50 3.07 -9.32
N LEU A 74 -12.50 2.45 -8.67
CA LEU A 74 -11.11 2.57 -9.08
C LEU A 74 -10.88 2.01 -10.50
N ALA A 75 -11.41 0.82 -10.80
CA ALA A 75 -11.32 0.21 -12.12
C ALA A 75 -11.98 1.08 -13.20
N GLN A 76 -13.14 1.69 -12.89
CA GLN A 76 -13.78 2.65 -13.78
C GLN A 76 -12.88 3.88 -14.04
N MET A 77 -12.29 4.45 -12.98
CA MET A 77 -11.39 5.59 -13.13
C MET A 77 -10.17 5.27 -14.00
N ILE A 78 -9.58 4.08 -13.83
CA ILE A 78 -8.46 3.62 -14.65
C ILE A 78 -8.89 3.44 -16.11
N ALA A 79 -10.04 2.82 -16.36
CA ALA A 79 -10.58 2.63 -17.72
C ALA A 79 -10.87 3.95 -18.45
N GLU A 80 -11.26 4.98 -17.70
CA GLU A 80 -11.49 6.33 -18.21
C GLU A 80 -10.20 7.17 -18.34
N GLY A 81 -9.05 6.62 -17.94
CA GLY A 81 -7.76 7.31 -17.97
C GLY A 81 -7.68 8.50 -17.00
N LYS A 82 -8.44 8.45 -15.90
CA LYS A 82 -8.46 9.51 -14.88
C LYS A 82 -7.17 9.55 -14.06
N ASP A 83 -6.94 10.70 -13.45
CA ASP A 83 -5.93 10.85 -12.40
C ASP A 83 -6.39 10.10 -11.14
N ILE A 84 -5.57 9.15 -10.69
CA ILE A 84 -5.79 8.34 -9.48
C ILE A 84 -4.78 8.65 -8.37
N THR A 85 -4.01 9.73 -8.49
CA THR A 85 -3.04 10.17 -7.46
C THR A 85 -3.72 10.75 -6.21
N LYS A 86 -5.03 11.03 -6.28
CA LYS A 86 -5.86 11.60 -5.21
C LYS A 86 -7.04 10.71 -4.86
N VAL A 87 -6.81 9.41 -4.79
CA VAL A 87 -7.78 8.43 -4.28
C VAL A 87 -7.32 7.81 -2.96
N ILE A 88 -8.27 7.31 -2.18
CA ILE A 88 -8.03 6.57 -0.94
C ILE A 88 -8.61 5.17 -1.09
N THR A 89 -7.76 4.17 -0.91
CA THR A 89 -8.01 2.76 -1.21
C THR A 89 -8.33 1.91 0.02
N SER A 90 -8.51 2.50 1.20
CA SER A 90 -8.78 1.79 2.47
C SER A 90 -9.97 0.82 2.44
N ARG A 91 -10.84 0.92 1.43
CA ARG A 91 -12.01 0.05 1.21
C ARG A 91 -11.76 -1.16 0.32
N ILE A 92 -10.54 -1.32 -0.19
CA ILE A 92 -10.20 -2.38 -1.13
C ILE A 92 -9.52 -3.53 -0.39
N THR A 93 -10.06 -4.73 -0.55
CA THR A 93 -9.50 -5.97 0.03
C THR A 93 -8.90 -6.91 -1.03
N ASP A 94 -9.18 -6.65 -2.31
CA ASP A 94 -8.69 -7.43 -3.45
C ASP A 94 -8.27 -6.49 -4.58
N MET A 95 -7.02 -6.59 -5.02
CA MET A 95 -6.45 -5.77 -6.10
C MET A 95 -6.09 -6.60 -7.34
N VAL A 96 -6.72 -7.78 -7.48
CA VAL A 96 -6.39 -8.71 -8.58
C VAL A 96 -6.56 -8.02 -9.93
N GLY A 97 -5.47 -8.02 -10.71
CA GLY A 97 -5.45 -7.61 -12.11
C GLY A 97 -5.82 -6.15 -12.39
N ILE A 98 -5.81 -5.26 -11.39
CA ILE A 98 -6.41 -3.92 -11.57
C ILE A 98 -5.73 -3.08 -12.66
N PHE A 99 -4.43 -3.31 -12.92
CA PHE A 99 -3.68 -2.65 -13.99
C PHE A 99 -3.34 -3.56 -15.19
N TYR A 100 -3.79 -4.81 -15.22
CA TYR A 100 -3.40 -5.82 -16.22
C TYR A 100 -3.50 -5.33 -17.68
N PHE A 101 -4.53 -4.55 -18.01
CA PHE A 101 -4.79 -4.06 -19.38
C PHE A 101 -4.14 -2.70 -19.69
N TYR A 102 -3.29 -2.17 -18.82
CA TYR A 102 -2.78 -0.81 -18.91
C TYR A 102 -1.24 -0.78 -18.93
N PRO A 103 -0.60 -1.26 -20.02
CA PRO A 103 0.86 -1.47 -20.09
C PRO A 103 1.71 -0.21 -19.87
N SER A 104 1.11 0.96 -20.08
CA SER A 104 1.73 2.29 -19.93
C SER A 104 1.45 2.94 -18.57
N PHE A 105 0.74 2.28 -17.65
CA PHE A 105 0.40 2.86 -16.35
C PHE A 105 1.66 3.15 -15.52
N ASN A 106 1.77 4.37 -15.01
CA ASN A 106 2.88 4.81 -14.17
C ASN A 106 2.53 6.06 -13.32
N GLN A 107 1.26 6.24 -12.94
CA GLN A 107 0.86 7.35 -12.05
C GLN A 107 1.31 7.05 -10.61
N ASP A 108 1.63 8.09 -9.85
CA ASP A 108 2.03 7.96 -8.44
C ASP A 108 0.90 7.39 -7.58
N ILE A 109 1.17 6.23 -6.98
CA ILE A 109 0.27 5.48 -6.09
C ILE A 109 0.91 5.22 -4.72
N SER A 110 1.96 5.98 -4.38
CA SER A 110 2.69 5.82 -3.10
C SER A 110 1.77 6.04 -1.89
N SER A 111 0.79 6.95 -1.98
CA SER A 111 -0.12 7.26 -0.87
C SER A 111 -1.25 6.24 -0.66
N TRP A 112 -1.34 5.20 -1.50
CA TRP A 112 -2.40 4.20 -1.39
C TRP A 112 -2.31 3.43 -0.08
N ASP A 113 -3.48 3.17 0.48
CA ASP A 113 -3.66 2.27 1.62
C ASP A 113 -3.99 0.87 1.11
N VAL A 114 -3.04 -0.04 1.28
CA VAL A 114 -3.19 -1.45 0.89
C VAL A 114 -3.19 -2.39 2.10
N SER A 115 -3.26 -1.85 3.33
CA SER A 115 -3.18 -2.67 4.54
C SER A 115 -4.36 -3.62 4.72
N ASN A 116 -5.48 -3.38 4.03
CA ASN A 116 -6.65 -4.27 4.04
C ASN A 116 -6.66 -5.29 2.89
N VAL A 117 -5.69 -5.23 1.98
CA VAL A 117 -5.63 -6.09 0.78
C VAL A 117 -5.07 -7.45 1.14
N ASN A 118 -5.81 -8.51 0.81
CA ASN A 118 -5.36 -9.89 0.98
C ASN A 118 -4.86 -10.54 -0.32
N ASN A 119 -5.17 -9.96 -1.49
CA ASN A 119 -4.81 -10.53 -2.78
C ASN A 119 -4.37 -9.44 -3.77
N MET A 120 -3.13 -9.57 -4.24
CA MET A 120 -2.51 -8.67 -5.24
C MET A 120 -2.13 -9.41 -6.53
N SER A 121 -2.72 -10.58 -6.78
CA SER A 121 -2.38 -11.40 -7.94
C SER A 121 -2.54 -10.63 -9.24
N SER A 122 -1.51 -10.67 -10.08
CA SER A 122 -1.46 -10.04 -11.40
C SER A 122 -1.71 -8.53 -11.41
N MET A 123 -1.58 -7.82 -10.27
CA MET A 123 -1.89 -6.39 -10.17
C MET A 123 -1.14 -5.56 -11.22
N PHE A 124 0.15 -5.84 -11.44
CA PHE A 124 1.01 -5.19 -12.46
C PHE A 124 1.49 -6.17 -13.55
N TYR A 125 0.75 -7.24 -13.80
CA TYR A 125 1.05 -8.16 -14.90
C TYR A 125 0.96 -7.44 -16.25
N ASP A 126 1.99 -7.55 -17.09
CA ASP A 126 2.13 -6.83 -18.37
C ASP A 126 2.15 -5.29 -18.26
N VAL A 127 2.32 -4.74 -17.06
CA VAL A 127 2.44 -3.28 -16.85
C VAL A 127 3.87 -2.82 -17.08
N SER A 128 4.30 -2.91 -18.33
CA SER A 128 5.69 -2.72 -18.76
C SER A 128 6.36 -1.42 -18.29
N SER A 129 5.58 -0.34 -18.12
CA SER A 129 6.10 1.00 -17.80
C SER A 129 6.11 1.33 -16.30
N PHE A 130 5.51 0.50 -15.46
CA PHE A 130 5.35 0.80 -14.03
C PHE A 130 6.70 0.79 -13.30
N ASN A 131 7.00 1.87 -12.58
CA ASN A 131 8.18 2.01 -11.74
C ASN A 131 7.99 3.05 -10.62
N GLN A 132 6.78 3.16 -10.07
CA GLN A 132 6.49 4.09 -8.97
C GLN A 132 6.87 3.50 -7.63
N ASN A 133 7.33 4.37 -6.73
CA ASN A 133 7.73 3.97 -5.38
C ASN A 133 6.52 3.43 -4.59
N ILE A 134 6.63 2.17 -4.18
CA ILE A 134 5.66 1.44 -3.35
C ILE A 134 6.33 0.81 -2.12
N SER A 135 7.54 1.27 -1.77
CA SER A 135 8.30 0.78 -0.62
C SER A 135 7.57 0.93 0.71
N ASN A 136 6.67 1.92 0.81
CA ASN A 136 5.90 2.24 2.01
C ASN A 136 4.60 1.44 2.15
N TRP A 137 4.25 0.60 1.18
CA TRP A 137 3.04 -0.20 1.24
C TRP A 137 3.10 -1.24 2.36
N ASP A 138 2.08 -1.25 3.20
CA ASP A 138 1.87 -2.31 4.18
C ASP A 138 1.19 -3.51 3.51
N VAL A 139 1.99 -4.49 3.11
CA VAL A 139 1.53 -5.74 2.47
C VAL A 139 1.40 -6.90 3.46
N SER A 140 1.45 -6.63 4.77
CA SER A 140 1.46 -7.66 5.81
C SER A 140 0.22 -8.57 5.79
N ASN A 141 -0.91 -8.11 5.26
CA ASN A 141 -2.14 -8.91 5.13
C ASN A 141 -2.27 -9.67 3.80
N VAL A 142 -1.34 -9.48 2.86
CA VAL A 142 -1.40 -10.13 1.54
C VAL A 142 -1.05 -11.62 1.67
N THR A 143 -1.88 -12.45 1.05
CA THR A 143 -1.72 -13.92 1.00
C THR A 143 -1.29 -14.42 -0.38
N SER A 144 -1.62 -13.68 -1.45
CA SER A 144 -1.23 -14.02 -2.82
C SER A 144 -0.67 -12.82 -3.58
N MET A 145 0.52 -13.03 -4.17
CA MET A 145 1.21 -12.13 -5.09
C MET A 145 1.52 -12.83 -6.42
N PHE A 146 0.71 -13.83 -6.79
CA PHE A 146 0.85 -14.57 -8.05
C PHE A 146 1.02 -13.61 -9.24
N GLY A 147 2.14 -13.70 -9.95
CA GLY A 147 2.41 -12.92 -11.15
C GLY A 147 2.32 -11.40 -10.99
N MET A 148 2.46 -10.86 -9.77
CA MET A 148 2.21 -9.44 -9.49
C MET A 148 3.02 -8.50 -10.39
N PHE A 149 4.29 -8.81 -10.68
CA PHE A 149 5.18 -8.04 -11.54
C PHE A 149 5.66 -8.82 -12.78
N THR A 150 4.92 -9.84 -13.23
CA THR A 150 5.23 -10.52 -14.49
C THR A 150 5.26 -9.51 -15.63
N ASN A 151 6.33 -9.50 -16.43
CA ASN A 151 6.54 -8.57 -17.55
C ASN A 151 6.53 -7.06 -17.16
N ALA A 152 6.71 -6.72 -15.89
CA ALA A 152 6.88 -5.32 -15.44
C ALA A 152 8.31 -4.83 -15.76
N PHE A 153 8.62 -4.64 -17.06
CA PHE A 153 9.98 -4.45 -17.57
C PHE A 153 10.75 -3.22 -17.06
N LYS A 154 10.06 -2.26 -16.43
CA LYS A 154 10.69 -1.06 -15.85
C LYS A 154 10.72 -1.05 -14.33
N PHE A 155 10.06 -2.00 -13.68
CA PHE A 155 9.95 -2.02 -12.23
C PHE A 155 11.31 -2.35 -11.61
N ASN A 156 11.79 -1.48 -10.73
CA ASN A 156 13.02 -1.67 -9.96
C ASN A 156 13.02 -0.83 -8.67
N GLN A 157 11.91 -0.82 -7.94
CA GLN A 157 11.79 -0.12 -6.66
C GLN A 157 12.18 -1.03 -5.51
N ASP A 158 12.82 -0.44 -4.49
CA ASP A 158 13.19 -1.16 -3.27
C ASP A 158 11.94 -1.57 -2.49
N ILE A 159 11.73 -2.88 -2.39
CA ILE A 159 10.63 -3.51 -1.65
C ILE A 159 11.18 -4.53 -0.64
N GLY A 160 12.48 -4.45 -0.31
CA GLY A 160 13.11 -5.37 0.65
C GLY A 160 12.56 -5.23 2.08
N ALA A 161 11.92 -4.09 2.38
CA ALA A 161 11.29 -3.81 3.67
C ALA A 161 9.86 -4.35 3.83
N TRP A 162 9.25 -4.92 2.78
CA TRP A 162 7.91 -5.50 2.86
C TRP A 162 7.85 -6.69 3.80
N ASP A 163 6.85 -6.71 4.68
CA ASP A 163 6.47 -7.90 5.44
C ASP A 163 5.62 -8.82 4.57
N VAL A 164 6.26 -9.86 4.03
CA VAL A 164 5.61 -10.89 3.20
C VAL A 164 5.31 -12.17 3.99
N SER A 165 5.35 -12.12 5.32
CA SER A 165 5.26 -13.31 6.17
C SER A 165 3.94 -14.07 6.03
N ASN A 166 2.85 -13.42 5.60
CA ASN A 166 1.56 -14.05 5.33
C ASN A 166 1.36 -14.54 3.89
N VAL A 167 2.31 -14.27 2.98
CA VAL A 167 2.18 -14.66 1.57
C VAL A 167 2.44 -16.16 1.41
N SER A 168 1.49 -16.87 0.80
CA SER A 168 1.61 -18.30 0.47
C SER A 168 1.85 -18.56 -1.02
N ILE A 169 1.54 -17.58 -1.90
CA ILE A 169 1.66 -17.72 -3.36
C ILE A 169 2.49 -16.58 -3.94
N MET A 170 3.65 -16.91 -4.51
CA MET A 170 4.58 -16.01 -5.20
C MET A 170 4.96 -16.53 -6.61
N ALA A 171 4.27 -17.53 -7.14
CA ALA A 171 4.57 -18.03 -8.49
C ALA A 171 4.52 -16.89 -9.52
N LEU A 172 5.47 -16.90 -10.45
CA LEU A 172 5.65 -15.90 -11.51
C LEU A 172 5.89 -14.46 -11.04
N MET A 173 6.07 -14.19 -9.73
CA MET A 173 6.04 -12.84 -9.15
C MET A 173 6.86 -11.81 -9.93
N PHE A 174 8.09 -12.17 -10.35
CA PHE A 174 9.01 -11.34 -11.12
C PHE A 174 9.37 -11.94 -12.48
N LYS A 175 8.61 -12.90 -13.00
CA LYS A 175 8.90 -13.51 -14.30
C LYS A 175 9.05 -12.42 -15.37
N ASN A 176 10.16 -12.43 -16.12
CA ASN A 176 10.48 -11.45 -17.15
C ASN A 176 10.57 -9.98 -16.68
N ALA A 177 10.67 -9.69 -15.38
CA ALA A 177 10.86 -8.33 -14.85
C ALA A 177 12.31 -7.85 -15.04
N SER A 178 12.74 -7.67 -16.29
CA SER A 178 14.15 -7.58 -16.71
C SER A 178 15.01 -6.45 -16.10
N THR A 179 14.43 -5.44 -15.47
CA THR A 179 15.18 -4.41 -14.71
C THR A 179 15.27 -4.67 -13.21
N PHE A 180 14.48 -5.60 -12.67
CA PHE A 180 14.39 -5.79 -11.24
C PHE A 180 15.69 -6.34 -10.66
N ASN A 181 16.27 -5.60 -9.72
CA ASN A 181 17.51 -5.95 -9.06
C ASN A 181 17.56 -5.31 -7.66
N GLN A 182 16.80 -5.89 -6.72
CA GLN A 182 16.72 -5.47 -5.33
C GLN A 182 17.13 -6.60 -4.38
N ASP A 183 17.59 -6.23 -3.19
CA ASP A 183 17.90 -7.19 -2.13
C ASP A 183 16.61 -7.56 -1.39
N LEU A 184 16.23 -8.83 -1.49
CA LEU A 184 15.04 -9.40 -0.84
C LEU A 184 15.41 -10.49 0.18
N SER A 185 16.67 -10.53 0.63
CA SER A 185 17.14 -11.56 1.58
C SER A 185 16.48 -11.51 2.95
N SER A 186 15.87 -10.37 3.31
CA SER A 186 15.13 -10.16 4.56
C SER A 186 13.71 -10.72 4.55
N TRP A 187 13.17 -11.09 3.39
CA TRP A 187 11.78 -11.56 3.29
C TRP A 187 11.58 -12.89 4.02
N ALA A 188 10.60 -12.91 4.94
CA ALA A 188 10.19 -14.12 5.64
C ALA A 188 9.26 -14.96 4.75
N VAL A 189 9.82 -15.92 4.01
CA VAL A 189 9.09 -16.72 3.00
C VAL A 189 8.72 -18.14 3.45
N SER A 190 8.77 -18.43 4.75
CA SER A 190 8.50 -19.78 5.27
C SER A 190 7.09 -20.31 4.98
N ASN A 191 6.13 -19.41 4.76
CA ASN A 191 4.73 -19.74 4.44
C ASN A 191 4.48 -19.92 2.93
N VAL A 192 5.45 -19.61 2.07
CA VAL A 192 5.31 -19.73 0.62
C VAL A 192 5.26 -21.20 0.20
N THR A 193 4.17 -21.60 -0.43
CA THR A 193 3.94 -22.97 -0.93
C THR A 193 3.94 -23.06 -2.45
N ASP A 194 3.77 -21.95 -3.17
CA ASP A 194 3.88 -21.90 -4.63
C ASP A 194 4.73 -20.70 -5.06
N CYS A 195 5.91 -20.98 -5.59
CA CYS A 195 6.93 -20.02 -6.03
C CYS A 195 7.47 -20.38 -7.43
N ARG A 196 6.74 -21.22 -8.17
CA ARG A 196 7.17 -21.67 -9.50
C ARG A 196 7.48 -20.48 -10.39
N GLU A 197 8.62 -20.56 -11.08
CA GLU A 197 9.07 -19.51 -12.00
C GLU A 197 9.15 -18.10 -11.35
N PHE A 198 9.35 -18.00 -10.03
CA PHE A 198 9.37 -16.75 -9.25
C PHE A 198 10.12 -15.60 -9.95
N SER A 199 11.30 -15.89 -10.50
CA SER A 199 12.11 -14.93 -11.25
C SER A 199 12.61 -15.50 -12.58
N TYR A 200 11.82 -16.36 -13.23
CA TYR A 200 12.20 -16.95 -14.52
C TYR A 200 12.38 -15.84 -15.56
N GLU A 201 13.46 -15.93 -16.36
CA GLU A 201 13.87 -14.91 -17.35
C GLU A 201 14.24 -13.52 -16.80
N THR A 202 14.43 -13.39 -15.48
CA THR A 202 14.92 -12.16 -14.82
C THR A 202 16.45 -12.14 -14.76
N THR A 203 17.09 -12.06 -15.92
CA THR A 203 18.54 -12.35 -16.09
C THR A 203 19.51 -11.32 -15.51
N THR A 204 19.05 -10.13 -15.15
CA THR A 204 19.89 -9.04 -14.61
C THR A 204 19.95 -8.99 -13.09
N TRP A 205 19.15 -9.81 -12.39
CA TRP A 205 19.02 -9.76 -10.94
C TRP A 205 20.22 -10.37 -10.23
N ALA A 206 21.11 -9.49 -9.74
CA ALA A 206 22.37 -9.83 -9.08
C ALA A 206 22.31 -9.75 -7.55
N LEU A 207 21.43 -8.91 -6.99
CA LEU A 207 21.25 -8.81 -5.54
C LEU A 207 20.59 -10.07 -4.94
N PRO A 208 20.76 -10.30 -3.62
CA PRO A 208 20.23 -11.49 -2.94
C PRO A 208 18.71 -11.65 -3.12
N LYS A 209 18.31 -12.88 -3.43
CA LYS A 209 16.91 -13.33 -3.54
C LYS A 209 16.42 -13.88 -2.19
N PRO A 210 15.10 -13.98 -1.95
CA PRO A 210 14.60 -14.66 -0.76
C PRO A 210 14.96 -16.16 -0.78
N ASP A 211 15.11 -16.76 0.39
CA ASP A 211 15.37 -18.20 0.55
C ASP A 211 14.09 -19.02 0.33
N LEU A 212 13.79 -19.31 -0.94
CA LEU A 212 12.61 -20.09 -1.36
C LEU A 212 12.83 -21.61 -1.37
N THR A 213 13.82 -22.12 -0.64
CA THR A 213 14.14 -23.56 -0.63
C THR A 213 13.03 -24.43 -0.02
N ASN A 214 12.11 -23.85 0.75
CA ASN A 214 10.91 -24.51 1.29
C ASN A 214 9.82 -24.76 0.23
N CYS A 215 9.91 -24.11 -0.93
CA CYS A 215 8.96 -24.22 -2.00
C CYS A 215 9.52 -25.16 -3.08
N THR A 216 8.97 -26.36 -3.16
CA THR A 216 9.35 -27.37 -4.17
C THR A 216 8.71 -27.02 -5.51
N GLU A 217 9.52 -27.04 -6.58
CA GLU A 217 9.13 -26.75 -7.98
C GLU A 217 7.88 -27.48 -8.49
#